data_AF-A0A497NI10-F1
#
_entry.id   AF-A0A497NI10-F1
#
_cell.length_a   1.000
_cell.length_b   1.000
_cell.length_c   1.000
_cell.angle_alpha   90.00
_cell.angle_beta   90.00
_cell.angle_gamma   90.00
#
_symmetry.space_group_name_H-M   'P 1'
#
loop_
_entity.id
_entity.type
_entity.pdbx_description
1 polymer ?
#
loop_
_entity_poly.entity_id
_entity_poly.type
_entity_poly.pdbx_seq_one_letter_code
_entity_poly.pdbx_strand_id
1 'polypeptide(L)'
;MKDIKAVVDGTQDVEEVVLIASLPAEYPVDLAPRIEELLRAVPDEMVVYLEDDSTGVQKSHDVYLITDHSEPGIRSGIRAAREAGHRLIFILTNSRALSAGQAEVLNREIAQILARTAGEEGLTFRIGSRSDSTLRGHFPLE
;
A
#
# COMPACT_ATOMS: atom_id res chain seq x y z
N MET A 1 34.49 -0.39 -19.58
CA MET A 1 34.55 0.14 -18.21
C MET A 1 33.81 1.46 -18.21
N LYS A 2 32.64 1.56 -17.57
CA LYS A 2 32.00 2.86 -17.31
C LYS A 2 32.52 3.31 -15.95
N ASP A 3 33.29 4.40 -15.93
CA ASP A 3 33.69 5.08 -14.71
C ASP A 3 32.43 5.65 -14.05
N ILE A 4 31.96 4.96 -13.02
CA ILE A 4 30.91 5.46 -12.14
C ILE A 4 31.62 6.41 -11.17
N LYS A 5 31.52 7.72 -11.44
CA LYS A 5 31.94 8.74 -10.47
C LYS A 5 31.21 8.49 -9.15
N ALA A 6 31.97 8.50 -8.05
CA ALA A 6 31.43 8.29 -6.71
C ALA A 6 30.37 9.33 -6.37
N VAL A 7 29.23 8.87 -5.83
CA VAL A 7 28.14 9.69 -5.28
C VAL A 7 28.64 10.33 -3.99
N VAL A 8 28.76 11.65 -3.95
CA VAL A 8 29.40 12.37 -2.83
C VAL A 8 28.39 12.81 -1.75
N ASP A 9 27.10 12.91 -2.06
CA ASP A 9 26.04 13.39 -1.15
C ASP A 9 24.66 12.74 -1.36
N GLY A 10 24.60 11.63 -2.09
CA GLY A 10 23.33 11.00 -2.51
C GLY A 10 22.77 11.56 -3.82
N THR A 11 23.39 12.59 -4.38
CA THR A 11 23.06 13.13 -5.70
C THR A 11 24.20 12.89 -6.70
N GLN A 12 23.82 12.74 -7.97
CA GLN A 12 24.74 12.59 -9.08
C GLN A 12 24.21 13.42 -10.24
N ASP A 13 25.06 14.31 -10.76
CA ASP A 13 24.77 14.99 -12.02
C ASP A 13 24.72 13.95 -13.16
N VAL A 14 23.58 13.89 -13.83
CA VAL A 14 23.33 13.02 -14.98
C VAL A 14 22.85 13.86 -16.15
N GLU A 15 23.37 13.57 -17.34
CA GLU A 15 22.82 14.16 -18.56
C GLU A 15 21.44 13.57 -18.82
N GLU A 16 20.44 14.41 -19.11
CA GLU A 16 19.04 14.01 -19.35
C GLU A 16 18.94 12.87 -20.38
N VAL A 17 19.69 12.98 -21.48
CA VAL A 17 19.72 11.96 -22.54
C VAL A 17 20.22 10.61 -22.02
N VAL A 18 21.23 10.62 -21.15
CA VAL A 18 21.77 9.40 -20.53
C VAL A 18 20.79 8.82 -19.53
N LEU A 19 20.11 9.65 -18.75
CA LEU A 19 19.11 9.23 -17.78
C LEU A 19 17.90 8.60 -18.45
N ILE A 20 17.32 9.27 -19.46
CA ILE A 20 16.16 8.75 -20.21
C ILE A 20 16.53 7.44 -20.91
N ALA A 21 17.72 7.36 -21.52
CA ALA A 21 18.19 6.13 -22.15
C ALA A 21 18.50 5.00 -21.15
N SER A 22 18.62 5.31 -19.86
CA SER A 22 18.82 4.32 -18.78
C SER A 22 17.52 3.82 -18.17
N LEU A 23 16.38 4.44 -18.50
CA LEU A 23 15.09 4.00 -18.00
C LEU A 23 14.81 2.56 -18.49
N PRO A 24 14.15 1.73 -17.66
CA PRO A 24 13.69 0.43 -18.11
C PRO A 24 12.83 0.57 -19.37
N ALA A 25 12.99 -0.36 -20.30
CA ALA A 25 12.10 -0.42 -21.45
C ALA A 25 10.65 -0.59 -20.98
N GLU A 26 9.73 0.08 -21.68
CA GLU A 26 8.30 -0.14 -21.47
C GLU A 26 7.95 -1.61 -21.72
N TYR A 27 6.97 -2.12 -20.96
CA TYR A 27 6.51 -3.47 -21.18
C TYR A 27 5.91 -3.58 -22.59
N PRO A 28 6.34 -4.57 -23.40
CA PRO A 28 5.94 -4.66 -24.81
C PRO A 28 4.49 -5.12 -24.99
N VAL A 29 3.81 -5.49 -23.90
CA VAL A 29 2.46 -6.03 -23.88
C VAL A 29 1.70 -5.47 -22.69
N ASP A 30 0.37 -5.44 -22.80
CA ASP A 30 -0.51 -5.18 -21.66
C ASP A 30 -0.38 -6.32 -20.62
N LEU A 31 -0.02 -5.95 -19.40
CA LEU A 31 0.14 -6.90 -18.28
C LEU A 31 -1.17 -7.20 -17.55
N ALA A 32 -2.25 -6.44 -17.80
CA ALA A 32 -3.51 -6.61 -17.08
C ALA A 32 -4.04 -8.05 -17.12
N PRO A 33 -4.09 -8.77 -18.27
CA PRO A 33 -4.56 -10.15 -18.30
C PRO A 33 -3.71 -11.10 -17.43
N ARG A 34 -2.39 -10.86 -17.37
CA ARG A 34 -1.47 -11.66 -16.57
C ARG A 34 -1.63 -11.37 -15.08
N ILE A 35 -1.81 -10.10 -14.70
CA ILE A 35 -2.09 -9.70 -13.32
C ILE A 35 -3.40 -10.35 -12.86
N GLU A 36 -4.45 -10.30 -13.67
CA GLU A 36 -5.72 -10.95 -13.36
C GLU A 36 -5.59 -12.47 -13.20
N GLU A 37 -4.80 -13.13 -14.05
CA GLU A 37 -4.54 -14.57 -13.94
C GLU A 37 -3.83 -14.90 -12.62
N LEU A 38 -2.79 -14.13 -12.26
CA LEU A 38 -2.08 -14.29 -10.99
C LEU A 38 -3.02 -14.07 -9.81
N LEU A 39 -3.86 -13.04 -9.87
CA LEU A 39 -4.87 -12.78 -8.84
C LEU A 39 -5.86 -13.97 -8.73
N ARG A 40 -6.37 -14.50 -9.85
CA ARG A 40 -7.27 -15.67 -9.85
C ARG A 40 -6.62 -16.91 -9.23
N ALA A 41 -5.31 -17.07 -9.32
CA ALA A 41 -4.57 -18.18 -8.72
C ALA A 41 -4.44 -18.08 -7.18
N VAL A 42 -4.71 -16.91 -6.58
CA VAL A 42 -4.67 -16.67 -5.13
C VAL A 42 -5.99 -16.08 -4.63
N PRO A 43 -7.13 -16.79 -4.73
CA PRO A 43 -8.46 -16.22 -4.47
C PRO A 43 -8.66 -15.72 -3.03
N ASP A 44 -7.92 -16.29 -2.07
CA ASP A 44 -8.00 -15.93 -0.65
C ASP A 44 -6.98 -14.85 -0.24
N GLU A 45 -6.21 -14.32 -1.20
CA GLU A 45 -5.28 -13.21 -0.96
C GLU A 45 -5.97 -11.85 -1.17
N MET A 46 -5.85 -10.99 -0.16
CA MET A 46 -6.38 -9.63 -0.15
C MET A 46 -5.24 -8.61 0.09
N VAL A 47 -5.29 -7.50 -0.64
CA VAL A 47 -4.34 -6.38 -0.49
C VAL A 47 -4.96 -5.35 0.44
N VAL A 48 -4.21 -4.92 1.45
CA VAL A 48 -4.63 -3.91 2.43
C VAL A 48 -3.65 -2.76 2.39
N TYR A 49 -4.16 -1.56 2.11
CA TYR A 49 -3.38 -0.33 2.28
C TYR A 49 -3.79 0.39 3.55
N LEU A 50 -2.82 0.72 4.39
CA LEU A 50 -2.98 1.67 5.49
C LEU A 50 -2.77 3.07 4.91
N GLU A 51 -3.78 3.93 5.01
CA GLU A 51 -3.75 5.30 4.47
C GLU A 51 -3.69 6.30 5.64
N ASP A 52 -2.68 7.15 5.65
CA ASP A 52 -2.42 8.14 6.72
C ASP A 52 -3.39 9.34 6.70
N ASP A 53 -4.09 9.54 5.57
CA ASP A 53 -4.94 10.70 5.33
C ASP A 53 -6.12 10.43 4.39
N SER A 54 -7.26 11.04 4.72
CA SER A 54 -8.52 10.88 3.99
C SER A 54 -8.48 11.39 2.54
N THR A 55 -7.54 12.28 2.18
CA THR A 55 -7.48 12.83 0.81
C THR A 55 -6.83 11.88 -0.20
N GLY A 56 -6.00 10.93 0.26
CA GLY A 56 -5.30 9.99 -0.60
C GLY A 56 -6.26 9.00 -1.27
N VAL A 57 -7.20 8.46 -0.50
CA VAL A 57 -8.21 7.51 -1.00
C VAL A 57 -9.25 8.16 -1.91
N GLN A 58 -9.56 9.46 -1.73
CA GLN A 58 -10.49 10.22 -2.60
C GLN A 58 -10.05 10.27 -4.07
N LYS A 59 -8.77 10.01 -4.35
CA LYS A 59 -8.21 9.96 -5.71
C LYS A 59 -8.29 8.57 -6.36
N SER A 60 -8.86 7.59 -5.67
CA SER A 60 -9.01 6.21 -6.16
C SER A 60 -10.48 5.93 -6.49
N HIS A 61 -10.72 5.07 -7.48
CA HIS A 61 -12.07 4.63 -7.87
C HIS A 61 -12.28 3.16 -7.50
N ASP A 62 -13.52 2.75 -7.26
CA ASP A 62 -13.88 1.35 -7.08
C ASP A 62 -13.07 0.63 -5.97
N VAL A 63 -12.88 1.32 -4.86
CA VAL A 63 -12.15 0.84 -3.69
C VAL A 63 -13.05 0.75 -2.47
N TYR A 64 -12.79 -0.22 -1.62
CA TYR A 64 -13.48 -0.33 -0.33
C TYR A 64 -12.66 0.34 0.77
N LEU A 65 -13.31 1.19 1.58
CA LEU A 65 -12.68 1.95 2.66
C LEU A 65 -13.24 1.54 4.01
N ILE A 66 -12.36 1.12 4.92
CA ILE A 66 -12.67 0.88 6.32
C ILE A 66 -12.19 2.08 7.14
N THR A 67 -13.10 2.66 7.91
CA THR A 67 -12.81 3.82 8.79
C THR A 67 -12.89 3.49 10.27
N ASP A 68 -13.35 2.30 10.64
CA ASP A 68 -13.39 1.82 12.01
C ASP A 68 -12.26 0.81 12.23
N HIS A 69 -11.27 1.19 13.04
CA HIS A 69 -10.09 0.36 13.35
C HIS A 69 -10.34 -0.67 14.45
N SER A 70 -11.52 -0.66 15.07
CA SER A 70 -11.86 -1.70 16.04
C SER A 70 -11.85 -3.07 15.38
N GLU A 71 -11.55 -4.11 16.16
CA GLU A 71 -11.56 -5.48 15.64
C GLU A 71 -12.91 -5.87 14.98
N PRO A 72 -14.08 -5.54 15.56
CA PRO A 72 -15.36 -5.74 14.87
C PRO A 72 -15.50 -4.92 13.57
N GLY A 73 -15.02 -3.67 13.57
CA GLY A 73 -15.04 -2.78 12.41
C GLY A 73 -14.22 -3.33 11.24
N ILE A 74 -12.96 -3.68 11.49
CA ILE A 74 -12.07 -4.27 10.49
C ILE A 74 -12.64 -5.59 9.95
N ARG A 75 -13.08 -6.49 10.84
CA ARG A 75 -13.63 -7.78 10.44
C ARG A 75 -14.89 -7.64 9.57
N SER A 76 -15.84 -6.83 10.00
CA SER A 76 -17.08 -6.61 9.24
C SER A 76 -16.80 -5.92 7.90
N GLY A 77 -15.89 -4.94 7.88
CA GLY A 77 -15.44 -4.27 6.66
C GLY A 77 -14.77 -5.23 5.67
N ILE A 78 -13.93 -6.14 6.14
CA ILE A 78 -13.29 -7.18 5.29
C ILE A 78 -14.36 -8.10 4.68
N ARG A 79 -15.33 -8.57 5.46
CA ARG A 79 -16.41 -9.43 4.96
C ARG A 79 -17.26 -8.71 3.92
N ALA A 80 -17.69 -7.48 4.21
CA ALA A 80 -18.48 -6.68 3.29
C ALA A 80 -17.71 -6.35 2.00
N ALA A 81 -16.41 -6.05 2.09
CA ALA A 81 -15.56 -5.85 0.92
C ALA A 81 -15.52 -7.09 0.02
N ARG A 82 -15.37 -8.28 0.61
CA ARG A 82 -15.38 -9.56 -0.13
C ARG A 82 -16.73 -9.86 -0.77
N GLU A 83 -17.82 -9.66 -0.05
CA GLU A 83 -19.18 -9.82 -0.58
C GLU A 83 -19.44 -8.92 -1.79
N ALA A 84 -18.88 -7.71 -1.77
CA ALA A 84 -18.91 -6.76 -2.89
C ALA A 84 -17.89 -7.08 -4.00
N GLY A 85 -17.08 -8.12 -3.87
CA GLY A 85 -16.08 -8.53 -4.86
C GLY A 85 -14.75 -7.77 -4.81
N HIS A 86 -14.52 -6.94 -3.79
CA HIS A 86 -13.25 -6.25 -3.63
C HIS A 86 -12.18 -7.16 -3.05
N ARG A 87 -10.98 -7.04 -3.63
CA ARG A 87 -9.76 -7.74 -3.18
C ARG A 87 -8.66 -6.80 -2.71
N LEU A 88 -8.91 -5.50 -2.86
CA LEU A 88 -8.07 -4.43 -2.38
C LEU A 88 -8.95 -3.56 -1.49
N ILE A 89 -8.48 -3.34 -0.26
CA ILE A 89 -9.14 -2.45 0.69
C ILE A 89 -8.16 -1.39 1.19
N PHE A 90 -8.72 -0.27 1.62
CA PHE A 90 -8.02 0.76 2.36
C PHE A 90 -8.53 0.75 3.81
N ILE A 91 -7.61 0.92 4.75
CA ILE A 91 -7.93 1.25 6.13
C ILE A 91 -7.43 2.68 6.37
N LEU A 92 -8.37 3.61 6.56
CA LEU A 92 -8.04 5.01 6.80
C LEU A 92 -7.57 5.18 8.24
N THR A 93 -6.26 5.16 8.49
CA THR A 93 -5.69 5.37 9.83
C THR A 93 -5.88 6.80 10.31
N ASN A 94 -5.87 7.76 9.37
CA ASN A 94 -5.87 9.20 9.64
C ASN A 94 -4.74 9.61 10.62
N SER A 95 -3.61 8.89 10.57
CA SER A 95 -2.48 8.99 11.50
C SER A 95 -1.66 10.27 11.36
N ARG A 96 -1.80 11.02 10.26
CA ARG A 96 -0.97 12.21 9.99
C ARG A 96 -0.98 13.25 11.10
N ALA A 97 -2.13 13.45 11.75
CA ALA A 97 -2.29 14.41 12.83
C ALA A 97 -1.90 13.85 14.22
N LEU A 98 -1.64 12.54 14.31
CA LEU A 98 -1.19 11.89 15.55
C LEU A 98 0.28 12.19 15.80
N SER A 99 0.73 11.96 17.03
CA SER A 99 2.18 11.83 17.28
C SER A 99 2.73 10.56 16.66
N ALA A 100 4.04 10.53 16.37
CA ALA A 100 4.69 9.36 15.78
C ALA A 100 4.47 8.08 16.61
N GLY A 101 4.53 8.17 17.95
CA GLY A 101 4.27 7.02 18.82
C GLY A 101 2.81 6.55 18.79
N GLN A 102 1.84 7.46 18.66
CA GLN A 102 0.43 7.08 18.48
C GLN A 102 0.19 6.42 17.12
N ALA A 103 0.80 6.93 16.06
CA ALA A 103 0.75 6.33 14.73
C ALA A 103 1.36 4.92 14.73
N GLU A 104 2.51 4.73 15.39
CA GLU A 104 3.15 3.42 15.52
C GLU A 104 2.23 2.40 16.21
N VAL A 105 1.65 2.78 17.35
CA VAL A 105 0.74 1.92 18.12
C VAL A 105 -0.47 1.55 17.28
N LEU A 106 -1.11 2.53 16.62
CA LEU A 106 -2.28 2.30 15.78
C LEU A 106 -1.98 1.34 14.61
N ASN A 107 -0.90 1.59 13.86
CA ASN A 107 -0.51 0.72 12.74
C ASN A 107 -0.21 -0.72 13.22
N ARG A 108 0.46 -0.86 14.37
CA ARG A 108 0.75 -2.17 14.98
C ARG A 108 -0.51 -2.89 15.42
N GLU A 109 -1.47 -2.20 16.02
CA GLU A 109 -2.77 -2.75 16.44
C GLU A 109 -3.57 -3.23 15.22
N ILE A 110 -3.66 -2.41 14.17
CA ILE A 110 -4.34 -2.77 12.92
C ILE A 110 -3.67 -4.01 12.30
N ALA A 111 -2.35 -4.05 12.21
CA ALA A 111 -1.62 -5.21 11.69
C ALA A 111 -1.89 -6.49 12.49
N GLN A 112 -1.99 -6.40 13.82
CA GLN A 112 -2.32 -7.54 14.68
C GLN A 112 -3.77 -8.01 14.48
N ILE A 113 -4.73 -7.09 14.36
CA ILE A 113 -6.13 -7.41 14.06
C ILE A 113 -6.24 -8.10 12.70
N LEU A 114 -5.53 -7.58 11.69
CA LEU A 114 -5.45 -8.20 10.37
C LEU A 114 -4.86 -9.61 10.44
N ALA A 115 -3.76 -9.82 11.17
CA ALA A 115 -3.17 -11.15 11.32
C ALA A 115 -4.14 -12.16 11.98
N ARG A 116 -4.90 -11.75 13.00
CA ARG A 116 -5.94 -12.60 13.61
C ARG A 116 -7.08 -12.88 12.63
N THR A 117 -7.59 -11.85 11.97
CA THR A 117 -8.68 -11.95 11.01
C THR A 117 -8.30 -12.85 9.84
N ALA A 118 -7.05 -12.79 9.36
CA ALA A 118 -6.54 -13.68 8.33
C ALA A 118 -6.69 -15.16 8.71
N GLY A 119 -6.27 -15.52 9.93
CA GLY A 119 -6.39 -16.89 10.43
C GLY A 119 -7.83 -17.37 10.58
N GLU A 120 -8.73 -16.50 11.02
CA GLU A 120 -10.13 -16.86 11.26
C GLU A 120 -11.00 -16.91 10.00
N GLU A 121 -10.73 -16.04 9.02
CA GLU A 121 -11.48 -15.97 7.76
C GLU A 121 -10.83 -16.81 6.64
N GLY A 122 -9.68 -17.46 6.92
CA GLY A 122 -8.93 -18.26 5.94
C GLY A 122 -8.29 -17.41 4.83
N LEU A 123 -7.90 -16.17 5.14
CA LEU A 123 -7.35 -15.21 4.18
C LEU A 123 -5.83 -15.08 4.33
N THR A 124 -5.19 -14.57 3.28
CA THR A 124 -3.80 -14.07 3.32
C THR A 124 -3.81 -12.58 3.03
N PHE A 125 -3.10 -11.79 3.82
CA PHE A 125 -3.00 -10.34 3.61
C PHE A 125 -1.63 -9.92 3.09
N ARG A 126 -1.62 -9.12 2.03
CA ARG A 126 -0.48 -8.27 1.65
C ARG A 126 -0.77 -6.86 2.13
N ILE A 127 0.07 -6.34 3.01
CA ILE A 127 -0.11 -5.02 3.61
C ILE A 127 0.90 -4.05 3.00
N GLY A 128 0.44 -2.86 2.65
CA GLY A 128 1.28 -1.73 2.27
C GLY A 128 0.90 -0.47 3.04
N SER A 129 1.87 0.40 3.30
CA SER A 129 1.60 1.77 3.73
C SER A 129 1.48 2.66 2.50
N ARG A 130 0.41 3.46 2.44
CA ARG A 130 0.26 4.51 1.43
C ARG A 130 0.40 5.85 2.14
N SER A 131 1.52 6.50 1.86
CA SER A 131 1.91 7.77 2.45
C SER A 131 1.86 8.90 1.41
N ASP A 132 2.07 10.13 1.87
CA ASP A 132 2.05 11.33 1.04
C ASP A 132 3.27 11.40 0.09
N SER A 133 3.05 11.85 -1.14
CA SER A 133 4.13 11.95 -2.15
C SER A 133 5.20 12.99 -1.81
N THR A 134 4.94 13.88 -0.85
CA THR A 134 5.92 14.84 -0.33
C THR A 134 6.49 14.42 1.04
N LEU A 135 6.31 13.15 1.41
CA LEU A 135 6.83 12.52 2.64
C LEU A 135 6.31 13.16 3.94
N ARG A 136 5.15 13.83 3.88
CA ARG A 136 4.46 14.34 5.08
C ARG A 136 3.86 13.18 5.88
N GLY A 137 3.72 13.39 7.19
CA GLY A 137 3.28 12.35 8.12
C GLY A 137 4.46 11.79 8.88
N HIS A 138 4.43 10.49 9.18
CA HIS A 138 5.47 9.83 9.97
C HIS A 138 6.32 8.88 9.14
N PHE A 139 6.56 9.16 7.86
CA PHE A 139 7.47 8.34 7.05
C PHE A 139 8.92 8.41 7.61
N PRO A 140 9.66 7.30 7.75
CA PRO A 140 9.33 5.92 7.32
C PRO A 140 8.81 5.01 8.47
N LEU A 141 8.27 5.57 9.55
CA LEU A 141 7.82 4.80 10.72
C LEU A 141 6.54 4.00 10.47
N GLU A 142 5.62 4.48 9.63
CA GLU A 142 4.35 3.82 9.27
C GLU A 142 4.57 2.52 8.49
#